data_AF-A0A1G8XWU8-F1
#
_entry.id   AF-A0A1G8XWU8-F1
#
_cell.length_a   1.000
_cell.length_b   1.000
_cell.length_c   1.000
_cell.angle_alpha   90.00
_cell.angle_beta   90.00
_cell.angle_gamma   90.00
#
_symmetry.space_group_name_H-M   'P 1'
#
loop_
_entity.id
_entity.type
_entity.pdbx_description
1 polymer ?
#
loop_
_entity_poly.entity_id
_entity_poly.type
_entity_poly.pdbx_seq_one_letter_code
_entity_poly.pdbx_strand_id
1 'polypeptide(L)'
;MLNDDSATETPPDPQTRRSGATCPETGTDPHSRMQNFLLFTIYQVLNEFEDGIALIDEQNRVRWVNASMRRLFDLNEADVAGMPAGVFTHRFINPLVEDAEKVIATAGTRELHLRKPNGEECWLEYSSRPMQIYPVRNNRLEIYRKITRWKLTERCLVESEKRYRTLFEKGNDAILVFELSPESVPTRFVEANEVACRRLGYSRDELLPVRRSILSPRRGSARSLPS
;
A
#
# COMPACT_ATOMS: atom_id res chain seq x y z
N MET A 1 36.90 45.93 -84.03
CA MET A 1 36.71 44.49 -84.26
C MET A 1 35.64 44.06 -83.26
N LEU A 2 34.32 44.06 -83.56
CA LEU A 2 33.57 43.24 -84.54
C LEU A 2 33.88 41.74 -84.28
N ASN A 3 32.97 40.83 -83.91
CA ASN A 3 31.49 40.72 -83.95
C ASN A 3 30.98 40.12 -82.61
N ASP A 4 29.75 40.31 -82.10
CA ASP A 4 28.41 40.03 -82.62
C ASP A 4 28.19 38.60 -83.13
N ASP A 5 27.42 37.79 -82.41
CA ASP A 5 26.30 37.09 -83.03
C ASP A 5 25.29 36.57 -81.99
N SER A 6 24.05 36.79 -82.36
CA SER A 6 22.85 36.84 -81.55
C SER A 6 21.96 35.61 -81.70
N ALA A 7 21.17 35.36 -80.65
CA ALA A 7 19.76 34.91 -80.65
C ALA A 7 19.41 33.48 -81.11
N THR A 8 18.72 32.73 -80.22
CA THR A 8 17.30 32.36 -80.43
C THR A 8 16.64 31.82 -79.15
N GLU A 9 15.58 32.51 -78.69
CA GLU A 9 14.50 31.99 -77.82
C GLU A 9 13.63 31.00 -78.67
N THR A 10 12.85 30.01 -78.19
CA THR A 10 11.73 30.00 -77.21
C THR A 10 11.22 28.52 -77.04
N PRO A 11 10.18 28.15 -76.25
CA PRO A 11 10.14 26.97 -75.37
C PRO A 11 9.25 25.79 -75.89
N PRO A 12 9.07 24.71 -75.08
CA PRO A 12 7.69 24.43 -74.66
C PRO A 12 7.53 23.99 -73.19
N ASP A 13 6.25 23.90 -72.83
CA ASP A 13 5.54 24.04 -71.55
C ASP A 13 5.39 22.69 -70.76
N PRO A 14 4.43 22.48 -69.83
CA PRO A 14 4.66 22.29 -68.40
C PRO A 14 4.25 20.90 -67.85
N GLN A 15 4.53 20.69 -66.57
CA GLN A 15 4.02 19.62 -65.68
C GLN A 15 4.53 18.18 -65.92
N THR A 16 5.28 17.63 -64.95
CA THR A 16 4.70 16.72 -63.92
C THR A 16 5.75 16.21 -62.92
N ARG A 17 5.38 16.26 -61.63
CA ARG A 17 5.77 15.32 -60.52
C ARG A 17 7.23 15.42 -60.02
N ARG A 18 7.57 15.37 -58.74
CA ARG A 18 6.87 15.13 -57.47
C ARG A 18 7.85 15.53 -56.35
N SER A 19 7.36 16.19 -55.30
CA SER A 19 7.70 15.92 -53.90
C SER A 19 9.16 15.56 -53.58
N GLY A 20 10.02 16.56 -53.43
CA GLY A 20 11.24 16.45 -52.61
C GLY A 20 10.90 16.58 -51.13
N ALA A 21 10.13 15.63 -50.59
CA ALA A 21 10.06 15.43 -49.15
C ALA A 21 11.39 14.79 -48.74
N THR A 22 12.33 15.61 -48.24
CA THR A 22 13.46 15.09 -47.48
C THR A 22 12.89 14.37 -46.26
N CYS A 23 12.89 13.03 -46.30
CA CYS A 23 12.74 12.20 -45.10
C CYS A 23 13.69 12.74 -44.02
N PRO A 24 13.25 12.93 -42.77
CA PRO A 24 14.21 12.98 -41.68
C PRO A 24 14.79 11.56 -41.58
N GLU A 25 16.05 11.42 -41.99
CA GLU A 25 16.81 10.19 -41.78
C GLU A 25 16.68 9.78 -40.32
N THR A 26 16.04 8.64 -40.07
CA THR A 26 15.96 7.98 -38.77
C THR A 26 17.34 7.42 -38.40
N GLY A 27 18.28 8.31 -38.13
CA GLY A 27 19.62 8.03 -37.62
C GLY A 27 19.64 8.07 -36.10
N THR A 28 18.90 7.20 -35.42
CA THR A 28 19.18 6.92 -34.01
C THR A 28 20.14 5.74 -33.93
N ASP A 29 21.39 6.04 -33.55
CA ASP A 29 22.45 5.08 -33.24
C ASP A 29 21.94 3.94 -32.32
N PRO A 30 22.37 2.66 -32.51
CA PRO A 30 21.92 1.53 -31.70
C PRO A 30 21.99 1.77 -30.18
N HIS A 31 22.98 2.52 -29.70
CA HIS A 31 23.08 2.88 -28.29
C HIS A 31 21.92 3.79 -27.84
N SER A 32 21.56 4.79 -28.66
CA SER A 32 20.42 5.69 -28.38
C SER A 32 19.08 4.94 -28.41
N ARG A 33 18.92 3.96 -29.31
CA ARG A 33 17.73 3.09 -29.34
C ARG A 33 17.62 2.23 -28.08
N MET A 34 18.73 1.63 -27.65
CA MET A 34 18.77 0.84 -26.42
C MET A 34 18.47 1.69 -25.18
N GLN A 35 19.04 2.90 -25.08
CA GLN A 35 18.77 3.82 -23.98
C GLN A 35 17.30 4.25 -23.92
N ASN A 36 16.70 4.60 -25.06
CA ASN A 36 15.27 4.95 -25.13
C ASN A 36 14.37 3.77 -24.77
N PHE A 37 14.71 2.56 -25.24
CA PHE A 37 13.99 1.34 -24.88
C PHE A 37 14.06 1.08 -23.36
N LEU A 38 15.24 1.21 -22.76
CA LEU A 38 15.41 1.00 -21.32
C LEU A 38 14.63 2.04 -20.50
N LEU A 39 14.67 3.32 -20.90
CA LEU A 39 13.92 4.38 -20.23
C LEU A 39 12.41 4.14 -20.30
N PHE A 40 11.91 3.78 -21.49
CA PHE A 40 10.50 3.42 -21.67
C PHE A 40 10.12 2.20 -20.84
N THR A 41 10.98 1.18 -20.79
CA THR A 41 10.73 -0.04 -20.00
C THR A 41 10.65 0.28 -18.51
N ILE A 42 11.59 1.08 -17.98
CA ILE A 42 11.55 1.51 -16.57
C ILE A 42 10.27 2.32 -16.28
N TYR A 43 9.88 3.21 -17.19
CA TYR A 43 8.63 3.97 -17.06
C TYR A 43 7.40 3.05 -16.97
N GLN A 44 7.30 2.04 -17.84
CA GLN A 44 6.20 1.07 -17.79
C GLN A 44 6.23 0.27 -16.50
N VAL A 45 7.40 -0.25 -16.11
CA VAL A 45 7.58 -1.00 -14.87
C VAL A 45 7.11 -0.20 -13.67
N LEU A 46 7.50 1.07 -13.54
CA LEU A 46 7.07 1.94 -12.43
C LEU A 46 5.56 2.20 -12.41
N ASN A 47 4.89 2.14 -13.56
CA ASN A 47 3.44 2.30 -13.66
C ASN A 47 2.66 1.02 -13.33
N GLU A 48 3.28 -0.16 -13.44
CA GLU A 48 2.69 -1.44 -13.02
C GLU A 48 2.73 -1.65 -11.50
N PHE A 49 3.56 -0.90 -10.76
CA PHE A 49 3.56 -0.98 -9.28
C PHE A 49 2.20 -0.60 -8.71
N GLU A 50 1.66 -1.42 -7.81
CA GLU A 50 0.45 -1.10 -7.06
C GLU A 50 0.65 0.06 -6.07
N ASP A 51 1.87 0.23 -5.57
CA ASP A 51 2.24 1.33 -4.70
C ASP A 51 2.18 2.66 -5.47
N GLY A 52 1.60 3.69 -4.85
CA GLY A 52 1.64 5.05 -5.37
C GLY A 52 3.05 5.61 -5.23
N ILE A 53 3.66 6.04 -6.33
CA ILE A 53 5.03 6.55 -6.33
C ILE A 53 5.01 8.00 -6.81
N ALA A 54 5.67 8.87 -6.06
CA ALA A 54 5.94 10.24 -6.46
C ALA A 54 7.43 10.54 -6.35
N LEU A 55 7.96 11.23 -7.36
CA LEU A 55 9.32 11.75 -7.37
C LEU A 55 9.25 13.27 -7.20
N ILE A 56 9.97 13.79 -6.22
CA ILE A 56 10.06 15.21 -5.90
C ILE A 56 11.50 15.65 -6.14
N ASP A 57 11.69 16.77 -6.83
CA ASP A 57 13.02 17.32 -7.07
C ASP A 57 13.61 18.02 -5.84
N GLU A 58 14.86 18.43 -5.95
CA GLU A 58 15.59 19.15 -4.90
C GLU A 58 14.99 20.54 -4.57
N GLN A 59 14.23 21.15 -5.50
CA GLN A 59 13.46 22.38 -5.28
C GLN A 59 12.09 22.11 -4.60
N ASN A 60 11.86 20.87 -4.13
CA ASN A 60 10.64 20.42 -3.49
C ASN A 60 9.40 20.56 -4.39
N ARG A 61 9.54 20.27 -5.68
CA ARG A 61 8.44 20.20 -6.65
C ARG A 61 8.23 18.78 -7.13
N VAL A 62 6.97 18.44 -7.39
CA VAL A 62 6.60 17.13 -7.94
C VAL A 62 7.14 17.02 -9.35
N ARG A 63 8.13 16.17 -9.55
CA ARG A 63 8.73 15.90 -10.86
C ARG A 63 7.93 14.86 -11.64
N TRP A 64 7.38 13.86 -10.94
CA TRP A 64 6.66 12.76 -11.55
C TRP A 64 5.80 12.00 -10.55
N VAL A 65 4.72 11.36 -11.03
CA VAL A 65 3.88 10.43 -10.29
C VAL A 65 3.52 9.22 -11.15
N ASN A 66 3.41 8.03 -10.56
CA ASN A 66 3.02 6.83 -11.30
C ASN A 66 1.49 6.71 -11.48
N ALA A 67 1.05 5.75 -12.29
CA ALA A 67 -0.35 5.45 -12.54
C ALA A 67 -1.12 5.11 -11.25
N SER A 68 -0.50 4.41 -10.30
CA SER A 68 -1.14 4.08 -9.02
C SER A 68 -1.35 5.30 -8.13
N MET A 69 -0.39 6.24 -8.08
CA MET A 69 -0.55 7.51 -7.39
C MET A 69 -1.71 8.32 -7.98
N ARG A 70 -1.84 8.34 -9.31
CA ARG A 70 -2.95 8.99 -10.00
C ARG A 70 -4.30 8.38 -9.63
N ARG A 71 -4.41 7.05 -9.64
CA ARG A 71 -5.64 6.34 -9.25
C ARG A 71 -5.98 6.51 -7.77
N LEU A 72 -4.97 6.58 -6.90
CA LEU A 72 -5.15 6.65 -5.46
C LEU A 72 -5.70 8.00 -5.01
N PHE A 73 -5.21 9.08 -5.62
CA PHE A 73 -5.54 10.47 -5.26
C PHE A 73 -6.35 11.21 -6.34
N ASP A 74 -6.88 10.49 -7.33
CA ASP A 74 -7.68 11.02 -8.44
C ASP A 74 -7.00 12.20 -9.17
N LEU A 75 -5.75 11.97 -9.57
CA LEU A 75 -4.89 13.00 -10.18
C LEU A 75 -4.89 12.91 -11.70
N ASN A 76 -4.95 14.07 -12.35
CA ASN A 76 -4.70 14.21 -13.77
C ASN A 76 -3.20 14.47 -14.04
N GLU A 77 -2.62 13.80 -15.05
CA GLU A 77 -1.18 13.82 -15.33
C GLU A 77 -0.64 15.23 -15.63
N ALA A 78 -1.41 16.04 -16.34
CA ALA A 78 -1.01 17.39 -16.73
C ALA A 78 -0.94 18.39 -15.56
N ASP A 79 -1.61 18.09 -14.44
CA ASP A 79 -1.83 19.07 -13.37
C ASP A 79 -0.80 18.97 -12.24
N VAL A 80 0.04 17.92 -12.23
CA VAL A 80 0.89 17.60 -11.07
C VAL A 80 2.34 18.00 -11.27
N ALA A 81 2.87 17.88 -12.49
CA ALA A 81 4.28 18.11 -12.77
C ALA A 81 4.67 19.59 -12.52
N GLY A 82 5.75 19.80 -11.78
CA GLY A 82 6.26 21.13 -11.40
C GLY A 82 5.53 21.77 -10.21
N MET A 83 4.43 21.18 -9.73
CA MET A 83 3.70 21.70 -8.56
C MET A 83 4.58 21.63 -7.30
N PRO A 84 4.63 22.67 -6.45
CA PRO A 84 5.31 22.56 -5.16
C PRO A 84 4.71 21.42 -4.34
N ALA A 85 5.55 20.55 -3.78
CA ALA A 85 5.11 19.35 -3.06
C ALA A 85 4.15 19.70 -1.90
N GLY A 86 4.40 20.79 -1.18
CA GLY A 86 3.49 21.25 -0.12
C GLY A 86 2.10 21.64 -0.64
N VAL A 87 2.03 22.26 -1.82
CA VAL A 87 0.74 22.60 -2.47
C VAL A 87 0.05 21.33 -2.94
N PHE A 88 0.79 20.40 -3.54
CA PHE A 88 0.28 19.10 -3.94
C PHE A 88 -0.30 18.33 -2.75
N THR A 89 0.46 18.20 -1.67
CA THR A 89 0.04 17.57 -0.42
C THR A 89 -1.20 18.25 0.15
N HIS A 90 -1.20 19.57 0.30
CA HIS A 90 -2.34 20.30 0.84
C HIS A 90 -3.61 20.18 -0.01
N ARG A 91 -3.45 20.13 -1.34
CA ARG A 91 -4.58 20.12 -2.27
C ARG A 91 -5.19 18.73 -2.48
N PHE A 92 -4.36 17.70 -2.58
CA PHE A 92 -4.81 16.37 -3.01
C PHE A 92 -4.74 15.31 -1.90
N ILE A 93 -3.82 15.46 -0.94
CA ILE A 93 -3.59 14.45 0.10
C ILE A 93 -4.28 14.84 1.41
N ASN A 94 -3.96 16.01 1.96
CA ASN A 94 -4.47 16.48 3.25
C ASN A 94 -6.01 16.46 3.37
N PRO A 95 -6.81 16.80 2.34
CA PRO A 95 -8.26 16.74 2.46
C PRO A 95 -8.81 15.33 2.65
N LEU A 96 -8.03 14.31 2.26
CA LEU A 96 -8.41 12.90 2.37
C LEU A 96 -7.86 12.25 3.64
N VAL A 97 -6.79 12.79 4.22
CA VAL A 97 -6.11 12.20 5.39
C VAL A 97 -6.72 12.75 6.67
N GLU A 98 -7.08 11.87 7.60
CA GLU A 98 -7.66 12.29 8.90
C GLU A 98 -6.69 13.10 9.77
N ASP A 99 -5.39 12.83 9.65
CA ASP A 99 -4.33 13.44 10.45
C ASP A 99 -3.26 14.06 9.54
N ALA A 100 -3.60 15.22 8.95
CA ALA A 100 -2.78 15.90 7.95
C ALA A 100 -1.39 16.31 8.47
N GLU A 101 -1.20 16.47 9.79
CA GLU A 101 0.10 16.78 10.40
C GLU A 101 1.13 15.64 10.20
N LYS A 102 0.66 14.40 10.08
CA LYS A 102 1.51 13.23 9.78
C LYS A 102 2.05 13.21 8.35
N VAL A 103 1.48 14.02 7.45
CA VAL A 103 1.90 14.07 6.03
C VAL A 103 3.09 15.03 5.84
N ILE A 104 3.48 15.79 6.87
CA ILE A 104 4.62 16.72 6.78
C ILE A 104 5.91 15.93 6.52
N ALA A 105 6.60 16.30 5.43
CA ALA A 105 7.79 15.68 4.84
C ALA A 105 9.00 15.62 5.78
N THR A 106 8.90 14.80 6.83
CA THR A 106 10.01 14.35 7.65
C THR A 106 10.39 12.95 7.21
N ALA A 107 11.68 12.71 6.99
CA ALA A 107 12.17 11.41 6.59
C ALA A 107 11.67 10.32 7.54
N GLY A 108 11.11 9.23 7.00
CA GLY A 108 10.53 8.16 7.81
C GLY A 108 9.37 7.44 7.13
N THR A 109 8.80 6.49 7.87
CA THR A 109 7.61 5.72 7.47
C THR A 109 6.48 6.01 8.46
N ARG A 110 5.27 6.26 7.96
CA ARG A 110 4.08 6.61 8.75
C ARG A 110 2.84 5.95 8.18
N GLU A 111 1.88 5.62 9.04
CA GLU A 111 0.56 5.18 8.61
C GLU A 111 -0.37 6.40 8.42
N LEU A 112 -1.07 6.43 7.30
CA LEU A 112 -2.08 7.42 6.95
C LEU A 112 -3.43 6.72 6.81
N HIS A 113 -4.45 7.29 7.44
CA HIS A 113 -5.84 6.88 7.24
C HIS A 113 -6.52 7.85 6.30
N LEU A 114 -6.95 7.35 5.14
CA LEU A 114 -7.60 8.12 4.09
C LEU A 114 -9.09 7.83 4.07
N ARG A 115 -9.89 8.89 3.97
CA ARG A 115 -11.33 8.84 3.73
C ARG A 115 -11.65 9.56 2.43
N LYS A 116 -12.01 8.79 1.40
CA LYS A 116 -12.38 9.35 0.10
C LYS A 116 -13.79 9.99 0.13
N PRO A 117 -14.10 10.91 -0.80
CA PRO A 117 -15.42 11.55 -0.87
C PRO A 117 -16.59 10.58 -1.08
N ASN A 118 -16.32 9.43 -1.72
CA ASN A 118 -17.29 8.34 -1.90
C ASN A 118 -17.55 7.51 -0.63
N GLY A 119 -16.89 7.82 0.49
CA GLY A 119 -16.97 7.08 1.75
C GLY A 119 -16.03 5.88 1.86
N GLU A 120 -15.22 5.58 0.83
CA GLU A 120 -14.22 4.51 0.91
C GLU A 120 -13.10 4.88 1.89
N GLU A 121 -12.87 4.02 2.88
CA GLU A 121 -11.74 4.12 3.79
C GLU A 121 -10.54 3.30 3.30
N CYS A 122 -9.35 3.89 3.38
CA CYS A 122 -8.11 3.30 2.91
C CYS A 122 -6.99 3.58 3.91
N TRP A 123 -6.29 2.53 4.34
CA TRP A 123 -5.07 2.66 5.12
C TRP A 123 -3.86 2.59 4.19
N LEU A 124 -2.98 3.59 4.31
CA LEU A 124 -1.73 3.67 3.58
C LEU A 124 -0.53 3.69 4.53
N GLU A 125 0.55 3.07 4.11
CA GLU A 125 1.90 3.32 4.63
C GLU A 125 2.58 4.33 3.69
N TYR A 126 2.90 5.49 4.22
CA TYR A 126 3.65 6.54 3.54
C TYR A 126 5.13 6.44 3.93
N SER A 127 6.03 6.42 2.95
CA SER A 127 7.47 6.51 3.17
C SER A 127 8.09 7.60 2.31
N SER A 128 8.96 8.40 2.92
CA SER A 128 9.67 9.49 2.26
C SER A 128 11.17 9.34 2.47
N ARG A 129 11.92 9.19 1.36
CA ARG A 129 13.37 8.95 1.40
C ARG A 129 14.13 9.82 0.40
N PRO A 130 15.25 10.45 0.80
CA PRO A 130 16.12 11.12 -0.15
C PRO A 130 16.84 10.09 -1.03
N MET A 131 16.95 10.40 -2.32
CA MET A 131 17.70 9.61 -3.28
C MET A 131 19.19 9.98 -3.23
N GLN A 132 20.04 8.97 -3.24
CA GLN A 132 21.50 9.12 -3.15
C GLN A 132 22.23 8.87 -4.49
N ILE A 133 21.49 8.53 -5.55
CA ILE A 133 22.04 8.15 -6.86
C ILE A 133 21.93 9.29 -7.88
N TYR A 134 22.94 9.45 -8.75
CA TYR A 134 22.90 10.40 -9.88
C TYR A 134 22.00 9.86 -11.02
N PRO A 135 21.31 10.71 -11.81
CA PRO A 135 21.25 12.18 -11.79
C PRO A 135 20.21 12.76 -10.81
N VAL A 136 19.49 11.92 -10.08
CA VAL A 136 18.40 12.30 -9.17
C VAL A 136 18.87 12.46 -7.72
N ARG A 137 20.16 12.75 -7.53
CA ARG A 137 20.73 12.93 -6.19
C ARG A 137 20.05 14.14 -5.55
N ASN A 138 19.68 14.03 -4.28
CA ASN A 138 18.90 15.02 -3.52
C ASN A 138 17.41 15.12 -3.87
N ASN A 139 16.93 14.40 -4.90
CA ASN A 139 15.48 14.22 -5.08
C ASN A 139 14.91 13.39 -3.92
N ARG A 140 13.61 13.51 -3.67
CA ARG A 140 12.89 12.72 -2.68
C ARG A 140 11.97 11.74 -3.38
N LEU A 141 12.08 10.47 -3.01
CA LEU A 141 11.15 9.41 -3.41
C LEU A 141 10.09 9.26 -2.33
N GLU A 142 8.84 9.41 -2.73
CA GLU A 142 7.68 9.18 -1.87
C GLU A 142 6.91 7.96 -2.35
N ILE A 143 6.59 7.06 -1.42
CA ILE A 143 5.88 5.82 -1.69
C ILE A 143 4.65 5.76 -0.79
N TYR A 144 3.51 5.41 -1.38
CA TYR A 144 2.20 5.27 -0.75
C TYR A 144 1.71 3.84 -0.96
N ARG A 145 1.93 2.97 0.03
CA ARG A 145 1.58 1.56 -0.02
C ARG A 145 0.23 1.30 0.63
N LYS A 146 -0.67 0.59 -0.04
CA LYS A 146 -1.98 0.24 0.55
C LYS A 146 -1.81 -0.91 1.56
N ILE A 147 -2.12 -0.65 2.83
CA ILE A 147 -2.06 -1.63 3.94
C ILE A 147 -3.46 -2.00 4.48
N THR A 148 -4.51 -1.61 3.75
CA THR A 148 -5.92 -1.78 4.18
C THR A 148 -6.27 -3.24 4.45
N ARG A 149 -5.85 -4.16 3.56
CA ARG A 149 -6.13 -5.60 3.72
C ARG A 149 -5.51 -6.18 5.00
N TRP A 150 -4.28 -5.76 5.31
CA TRP A 150 -3.59 -6.17 6.53
C TRP A 150 -4.32 -5.66 7.78
N LYS A 151 -4.65 -4.36 7.82
CA LYS A 151 -5.37 -3.76 8.95
C LYS A 151 -6.76 -4.37 9.18
N LEU A 152 -7.51 -4.66 8.11
CA LEU A 152 -8.82 -5.30 8.22
C LEU A 152 -8.70 -6.73 8.77
N THR A 153 -7.69 -7.48 8.33
CA THR A 153 -7.45 -8.85 8.81
C THR A 153 -7.06 -8.86 10.29
N GLU A 154 -6.15 -7.97 10.69
CA GLU A 154 -5.72 -7.79 12.08
C GLU A 154 -6.90 -7.37 12.97
N ARG A 155 -7.69 -6.38 12.55
CA ARG A 155 -8.89 -5.95 13.29
C ARG A 155 -9.90 -7.07 13.44
N CYS A 156 -10.19 -7.81 12.37
CA CYS A 156 -11.11 -8.94 12.41
C CYS A 156 -10.62 -10.02 13.38
N LEU A 157 -9.32 -10.33 13.38
CA LEU A 157 -8.72 -11.26 14.33
C LEU A 157 -8.91 -10.78 15.78
N VAL A 158 -8.55 -9.53 16.08
CA VAL A 158 -8.70 -8.95 17.43
C VAL A 158 -10.16 -8.90 17.88
N GLU A 159 -11.08 -8.51 17.00
CA GLU A 159 -12.52 -8.48 17.28
C GLU A 159 -13.04 -9.89 17.58
N SER A 160 -12.62 -10.87 16.78
CA SER A 160 -13.01 -12.27 16.96
C SER A 160 -12.44 -12.86 18.26
N GLU A 161 -11.20 -12.53 18.62
CA GLU A 161 -10.59 -12.95 19.90
C GLU A 161 -11.32 -12.32 21.08
N LYS A 162 -11.62 -11.02 21.02
CA LYS A 162 -12.41 -10.32 22.05
C LYS A 162 -13.79 -10.94 22.21
N ARG A 163 -14.47 -11.22 21.10
CA ARG A 163 -15.78 -11.86 21.09
C ARG A 163 -15.71 -13.27 21.66
N TYR A 164 -14.73 -14.07 21.23
CA TYR A 164 -14.46 -15.39 21.78
C TYR A 164 -14.23 -15.32 23.28
N ARG A 165 -13.31 -14.48 23.76
CA ARG A 165 -12.97 -14.36 25.18
C ARG A 165 -14.16 -13.87 26.00
N THR A 166 -14.97 -12.96 25.45
CA THR A 166 -16.20 -12.51 26.11
C THR A 166 -17.23 -13.63 26.24
N LEU A 167 -17.49 -14.38 25.17
CA LEU A 167 -18.45 -15.50 25.19
C LEU A 167 -17.96 -16.66 26.06
N PHE A 168 -16.67 -16.97 25.99
CA PHE A 168 -16.03 -18.02 26.77
C PHE A 168 -16.10 -17.69 28.27
N GLU A 169 -15.64 -16.50 28.68
CA GLU A 169 -15.56 -16.13 30.10
C GLU A 169 -16.92 -15.78 30.72
N LYS A 170 -17.80 -15.09 29.98
CA LYS A 170 -19.12 -14.68 30.48
C LYS A 170 -20.23 -15.69 30.21
N GLY A 171 -19.93 -16.82 29.56
CA GLY A 171 -20.89 -17.89 29.36
C GLY A 171 -21.39 -18.44 30.71
N ASN A 172 -22.70 -18.72 30.80
CA ASN A 172 -23.30 -19.27 32.03
C ASN A 172 -22.90 -20.74 32.29
N ASP A 173 -22.45 -21.43 31.26
CA ASP A 173 -22.02 -22.82 31.34
C ASP A 173 -20.53 -22.93 31.68
N ALA A 174 -20.18 -24.01 32.38
CA ALA A 174 -18.79 -24.37 32.60
C ALA A 174 -18.19 -24.90 31.30
N ILE A 175 -17.21 -24.20 30.74
CA ILE A 175 -16.51 -24.58 29.52
C ILE A 175 -15.08 -24.96 29.86
N LEU A 176 -14.67 -26.14 29.40
CA LEU A 176 -13.34 -26.71 29.57
C LEU A 176 -12.83 -27.15 28.20
N VAL A 177 -11.65 -26.69 27.82
CA VAL A 177 -10.96 -27.07 26.58
C VAL A 177 -9.82 -28.00 26.93
N PHE A 178 -9.70 -29.10 26.20
CA PHE A 178 -8.69 -30.12 26.43
C PHE A 178 -7.86 -30.37 25.18
N GLU A 179 -6.61 -30.75 25.40
CA GLU A 179 -5.78 -31.36 24.36
C GLU A 179 -6.20 -32.83 24.19
N LEU A 180 -6.27 -33.30 22.94
CA LEU A 180 -6.61 -34.68 22.61
C LEU A 180 -5.33 -35.44 22.22
N SER A 181 -5.21 -36.69 22.69
CA SER A 181 -4.18 -37.62 22.21
C SER A 181 -4.48 -38.08 20.77
N PRO A 182 -3.54 -38.75 20.08
CA PRO A 182 -3.79 -39.37 18.76
C PRO A 182 -4.99 -40.33 18.75
N GLU A 183 -5.31 -40.94 19.88
CA GLU A 183 -6.45 -41.82 20.10
C GLU A 183 -7.74 -41.05 20.49
N SER A 184 -7.76 -39.72 20.33
CA SER A 184 -8.87 -38.82 20.69
C SER A 184 -9.24 -38.82 22.17
N VAL A 185 -8.27 -39.12 23.06
CA VAL A 185 -8.50 -39.10 24.52
C VAL A 185 -8.09 -37.75 25.11
N PRO A 186 -8.94 -37.07 25.91
CA PRO A 186 -8.58 -35.81 26.56
C PRO A 186 -7.47 -35.98 27.61
N THR A 187 -6.38 -35.24 27.49
CA THR A 187 -5.19 -35.40 28.34
C THR A 187 -5.06 -34.29 29.39
N ARG A 188 -4.95 -33.05 28.94
CA ARG A 188 -4.65 -31.86 29.76
C ARG A 188 -5.63 -30.73 29.44
N PHE A 189 -5.94 -29.90 30.44
CA PHE A 189 -6.69 -28.66 30.23
C PHE A 189 -5.84 -27.62 29.50
N VAL A 190 -6.38 -27.11 28.40
CA VAL A 190 -5.80 -26.02 27.61
C VAL A 190 -6.40 -24.69 28.05
N GLU A 191 -7.72 -24.67 28.27
CA GLU A 191 -8.45 -23.49 28.78
C GLU A 191 -9.64 -23.90 29.65
N ALA A 192 -10.01 -23.01 30.57
CA ALA A 192 -11.20 -23.13 31.42
C ALA A 192 -11.76 -21.73 31.65
N ASN A 193 -13.07 -21.56 31.50
CA ASN A 193 -13.72 -20.28 31.78
C ASN A 193 -13.95 -20.09 33.29
N GLU A 194 -14.23 -18.85 33.71
CA GLU A 194 -14.48 -18.53 35.12
C GLU A 194 -15.55 -19.42 35.78
N VAL A 195 -16.63 -19.75 35.05
CA VAL A 195 -17.70 -20.61 35.59
C VAL A 195 -17.19 -22.02 35.87
N ALA A 196 -16.38 -22.60 34.99
CA ALA A 196 -15.78 -23.91 35.20
C ALA A 196 -14.86 -23.92 36.42
N CYS A 197 -14.01 -22.90 36.56
CA CYS A 197 -13.15 -22.70 37.72
C CYS A 197 -13.97 -22.62 39.02
N ARG A 198 -15.02 -21.79 39.05
CA ARG A 198 -15.93 -21.65 40.20
C ARG A 198 -16.64 -22.96 40.55
N ARG A 199 -17.17 -23.68 39.56
CA ARG A 199 -17.90 -24.95 39.78
C ARG A 199 -16.99 -26.09 40.25
N LEU A 200 -15.76 -26.13 39.76
CA LEU A 200 -14.79 -27.16 40.12
C LEU A 200 -14.04 -26.84 41.43
N GLY A 201 -14.04 -25.57 41.85
CA GLY A 201 -13.38 -25.12 43.08
C GLY A 201 -11.87 -24.95 42.92
N TYR A 202 -11.42 -24.64 41.71
CA TYR A 202 -10.00 -24.43 41.38
C TYR A 202 -9.83 -23.08 40.68
N SER A 203 -8.71 -22.42 40.92
CA SER A 203 -8.28 -21.29 40.09
C SER A 203 -7.78 -21.77 38.72
N ARG A 204 -7.75 -20.88 37.72
CA ARG A 204 -7.27 -21.22 36.37
C ARG A 204 -5.84 -21.77 36.41
N ASP A 205 -4.97 -21.16 37.19
CA ASP A 205 -3.56 -21.56 37.32
C ASP A 205 -3.39 -22.93 37.98
N GLU A 206 -4.31 -23.33 38.85
CA GLU A 206 -4.34 -24.67 39.43
C GLU A 206 -4.93 -25.70 38.46
N LEU A 207 -5.84 -25.30 37.57
CA LEU A 207 -6.59 -26.20 36.69
C LEU A 207 -5.79 -26.59 35.42
N LEU A 208 -5.10 -25.62 34.82
CA LEU A 208 -4.33 -25.80 33.57
C LEU A 208 -3.16 -26.81 33.64
N PRO A 209 -2.38 -26.93 34.73
CA PRO A 209 -1.29 -27.91 34.82
C PRO A 209 -1.78 -29.33 35.18
N VAL A 210 -3.03 -29.49 35.63
CA VAL A 210 -3.55 -30.78 36.09
C VAL A 210 -3.93 -31.67 34.90
N ARG A 211 -3.53 -32.95 34.94
CA ARG A 211 -4.02 -33.96 33.99
C ARG A 211 -5.47 -34.30 34.32
N ARG A 212 -6.34 -34.39 33.31
CA ARG A 212 -7.78 -34.65 33.50
C ARG A 212 -8.05 -35.86 34.40
N SER A 213 -7.23 -36.91 34.28
CA SER A 213 -7.37 -38.16 35.05
C SER A 213 -7.25 -38.00 36.57
N ILE A 214 -6.79 -36.85 37.07
CA ILE A 214 -6.58 -36.57 38.50
C ILE A 214 -7.63 -35.57 39.04
N LEU A 215 -8.46 -34.97 38.17
CA LEU A 215 -9.39 -33.93 38.57
C LEU A 215 -10.65 -34.52 39.22
N SER A 216 -10.68 -34.58 40.55
CA SER A 216 -11.90 -34.75 41.34
C SER A 216 -12.47 -33.37 41.68
N PRO A 217 -13.81 -33.14 41.63
CA PRO A 217 -14.37 -31.89 42.12
C PRO A 217 -13.93 -31.66 43.56
N ARG A 218 -13.31 -30.51 43.86
CA ARG A 218 -13.05 -30.12 45.24
C ARG A 218 -14.41 -29.81 45.85
N ARG A 219 -14.98 -30.76 46.61
CA ARG A 219 -16.24 -30.53 47.34
C ARG A 219 -16.01 -29.37 48.31
N GLY A 220 -16.42 -28.16 47.89
CA GLY A 220 -16.61 -27.04 48.79
C GLY A 220 -17.65 -27.44 49.83
N SER A 221 -17.29 -27.30 51.09
CA SER A 221 -18.15 -27.50 52.26
C SER A 221 -19.57 -26.98 52.02
N ALA A 222 -20.56 -27.87 52.20
CA ALA A 222 -21.94 -27.47 52.39
C ALA A 222 -22.00 -26.42 53.50
N ARG A 223 -22.25 -25.16 53.16
CA ARG A 223 -22.79 -24.21 54.12
C ARG A 223 -24.23 -24.65 54.37
N SER A 224 -24.46 -25.24 55.54
CA SER A 224 -25.76 -25.44 56.12
C SER A 224 -26.53 -24.11 56.13
N LEU A 225 -27.70 -24.10 55.49
CA LEU A 225 -28.73 -23.08 55.71
C LEU A 225 -29.28 -23.29 57.12
N PRO A 226 -29.28 -22.28 58.01
CA PRO A 226 -29.99 -22.39 59.28
C PRO A 226 -31.50 -22.36 59.01
N SER A 227 -32.21 -23.17 59.79
CA SER A 227 -33.65 -23.42 59.76
C SER A 227 -34.49 -22.22 60.14
#